data_AF-A0A530BSV5-F1
#
_entry.id   AF-A0A530BSV5-F1
#
_cell.length_a   1.000
_cell.length_b   1.000
_cell.length_c   1.000
_cell.angle_alpha   90.00
_cell.angle_beta   90.00
_cell.angle_gamma   90.00
#
_symmetry.space_group_name_H-M   'P 1'
#
loop_
_entity.id
_entity.type
_entity.pdbx_description
1 polymer ?
#
loop_
_entity_poly.entity_id
_entity_poly.type
_entity_poly.pdbx_seq_one_letter_code
_entity_poly.pdbx_strand_id
1 'polypeptide(L)'
;DFRLLSLVLLWVAGRAAVFLSAETGWLLSAAIDCSFLLAVVAAATTEIIAGRNWRNLKVLLPVATLFAANVIFHVEAHYQGISDMSRRLGLGAVVVLIMIVGGRIVPSFTRNWLVRENPGRIPASFGKFDIGTIALSAVGLAAWTFFPASLATGALLIAGAVFNSIRLARWAGDRTLGDPLVLILHIAFVFVPLGLLLAGLTVLAPGAVPAAAGIHAFAVGAVACMTLAVMTRASLGHTGRELAAGAGTRAIFVAIVIATILRVAAAMAPGAAILLHVSAALWVTAFVGYVVVFGGMLTRPRRQTRNNAE
;
A
#
# COMPACT_ATOMS: atom_id res chain seq x y z
N ASP A 1 -15.72 15.00 -14.62
CA ASP A 1 -15.69 15.43 -13.21
C ASP A 1 -14.45 16.30 -13.00
N PHE A 2 -14.66 17.61 -12.86
CA PHE A 2 -13.56 18.57 -12.74
C PHE A 2 -12.79 18.43 -11.44
N ARG A 3 -13.40 17.90 -10.36
CA ARG A 3 -12.76 17.76 -9.05
C ARG A 3 -11.62 16.74 -9.10
N LEU A 4 -11.86 15.60 -9.74
CA LEU A 4 -10.84 14.57 -9.93
C LEU A 4 -9.71 15.07 -10.83
N LEU A 5 -10.03 15.78 -11.93
CA LEU A 5 -9.02 16.35 -12.81
C LEU A 5 -8.10 17.31 -12.06
N SER A 6 -8.65 18.19 -11.22
CA SER A 6 -7.84 19.10 -10.39
C SER A 6 -6.87 18.35 -9.47
N LEU A 7 -7.32 17.27 -8.82
CA LEU A 7 -6.44 16.44 -7.98
C LEU A 7 -5.33 15.78 -8.80
N VAL A 8 -5.64 15.29 -10.00
CA VAL A 8 -4.63 14.70 -10.91
C VAL A 8 -3.62 15.76 -11.35
N LEU A 9 -4.05 16.96 -11.73
CA LEU A 9 -3.17 18.04 -12.14
C LEU A 9 -2.27 18.51 -11.00
N LEU A 10 -2.80 18.64 -9.78
CA LEU A 10 -2.00 18.96 -8.58
C LEU A 10 -0.94 17.88 -8.32
N TRP A 11 -1.31 16.60 -8.45
CA TRP A 11 -0.36 15.51 -8.28
C TRP A 11 0.77 15.55 -9.34
N VAL A 12 0.43 15.75 -10.62
CA VAL A 12 1.41 15.87 -11.71
C VAL A 12 2.32 17.07 -11.49
N ALA A 13 1.75 18.23 -11.12
CA ALA A 13 2.50 19.44 -10.82
C ALA A 13 3.50 19.21 -9.66
N GLY A 14 3.08 18.52 -8.60
CA GLY A 14 3.97 18.14 -7.49
C GLY A 14 5.14 17.28 -7.94
N ARG A 15 4.90 16.24 -8.75
CA ARG A 15 5.97 15.39 -9.29
C ARG A 15 6.96 16.18 -10.15
N ALA A 16 6.46 17.06 -11.03
CA ALA A 16 7.30 17.92 -11.85
C ALA A 16 8.11 18.91 -11.01
N ALA A 17 7.50 19.50 -9.98
CA ALA A 17 8.16 20.46 -9.10
C ALA A 17 9.28 19.81 -8.25
N VAL A 18 9.09 18.58 -7.77
CA VAL A 18 10.15 17.81 -7.09
C VAL A 18 11.27 17.43 -8.06
N PHE A 19 10.93 17.00 -9.29
CA PHE A 19 11.93 16.65 -10.31
C PHE A 19 12.79 17.84 -10.71
N LEU A 20 12.19 19.03 -10.82
CA LEU A 20 12.85 20.29 -11.14
C LEU A 20 13.22 21.11 -9.90
N SER A 21 13.35 20.48 -8.73
CA SER A 21 13.52 21.19 -7.44
C SER A 21 14.82 21.98 -7.35
N ALA A 22 15.87 21.55 -8.04
CA ALA A 22 17.13 22.29 -8.16
C ALA A 22 16.93 23.67 -8.82
N GLU A 23 16.02 23.79 -9.78
CA GLU A 23 15.76 25.02 -10.54
C GLU A 23 14.61 25.85 -9.95
N THR A 24 13.55 25.18 -9.48
CA THR A 24 12.33 25.83 -8.98
C THR A 24 12.47 26.38 -7.55
N GLY A 25 13.48 25.92 -6.81
CA GLY A 25 13.73 26.30 -5.43
C GLY A 25 12.87 25.50 -4.44
N TRP A 26 13.49 25.13 -3.33
CA TRP A 26 12.93 24.20 -2.34
C TRP A 26 11.51 24.56 -1.88
N LEU A 27 11.27 25.81 -1.48
CA LEU A 27 10.00 26.20 -0.84
C LEU A 27 8.82 26.09 -1.82
N LEU A 28 9.03 26.47 -3.08
CA LEU A 28 8.00 26.37 -4.11
C LEU A 28 7.73 24.90 -4.46
N SER A 29 8.77 24.09 -4.63
CA SER A 29 8.61 22.65 -4.87
C SER A 29 7.86 21.96 -3.74
N ALA A 30 8.20 22.30 -2.49
CA ALA A 30 7.55 21.76 -1.30
C ALA A 30 6.07 22.15 -1.23
N ALA A 31 5.74 23.42 -1.50
CA ALA A 31 4.36 23.91 -1.50
C ALA A 31 3.50 23.22 -2.57
N ILE A 32 4.02 23.12 -3.80
CA ILE A 32 3.29 22.46 -4.91
C ILE A 32 3.13 20.97 -4.62
N ASP A 33 4.17 20.27 -4.18
CA ASP A 33 4.10 18.84 -3.89
C ASP A 33 3.15 18.50 -2.73
N CYS A 34 3.15 19.32 -1.67
CA CYS A 34 2.27 19.13 -0.53
C CYS A 34 0.80 19.48 -0.84
N SER A 35 0.54 20.29 -1.86
CA SER A 35 -0.81 20.75 -2.22
C SER A 35 -1.77 19.59 -2.55
N PHE A 36 -1.27 18.53 -3.19
CA PHE A 36 -2.08 17.36 -3.54
C PHE A 36 -2.60 16.65 -2.29
N LEU A 37 -1.72 16.29 -1.35
CA LEU A 37 -2.12 15.60 -0.13
C LEU A 37 -2.99 16.49 0.76
N LEU A 38 -2.71 17.79 0.81
CA LEU A 38 -3.57 18.76 1.49
C LEU A 38 -4.98 18.78 0.90
N ALA A 39 -5.10 18.83 -0.43
CA ALA A 39 -6.38 18.81 -1.12
C ALA A 39 -7.16 17.50 -0.86
N VAL A 40 -6.47 16.35 -0.83
CA VAL A 40 -7.08 15.06 -0.49
C VAL A 40 -7.59 15.05 0.96
N VAL A 41 -6.80 15.54 1.92
CA VAL A 41 -7.22 15.65 3.33
C VAL A 41 -8.41 16.59 3.47
N ALA A 42 -8.38 17.76 2.81
CA ALA A 42 -9.47 18.73 2.86
C ALA A 42 -10.76 18.18 2.25
N ALA A 43 -10.68 17.53 1.08
CA ALA A 43 -11.83 16.90 0.44
C ALA A 43 -12.42 15.79 1.32
N ALA A 44 -11.59 14.88 1.84
CA ALA A 44 -12.05 13.80 2.70
C ALA A 44 -12.68 14.32 4.01
N THR A 45 -12.08 15.35 4.62
CA THR A 45 -12.61 15.99 5.84
C THR A 45 -13.97 16.62 5.58
N THR A 46 -14.11 17.35 4.46
CA THR A 46 -15.36 18.01 4.07
C THR A 46 -16.48 17.00 3.88
N GLU A 47 -16.23 15.91 3.15
CA GLU A 47 -17.22 14.86 2.90
C GLU A 47 -17.61 14.10 4.19
N ILE A 48 -16.66 13.87 5.10
CA ILE A 48 -16.93 13.22 6.40
C ILE A 48 -17.83 14.11 7.26
N ILE A 49 -17.54 15.40 7.33
CA ILE A 49 -18.32 16.35 8.15
C ILE A 49 -19.71 16.57 7.53
N ALA A 50 -19.79 16.85 6.23
CA ALA A 50 -21.04 17.05 5.52
C ALA A 50 -21.95 15.81 5.58
N GLY A 51 -21.37 14.62 5.38
CA GLY A 51 -22.09 13.35 5.46
C GLY A 51 -22.27 12.79 6.88
N ARG A 52 -21.77 13.49 7.92
CA ARG A 52 -21.72 13.02 9.33
C ARG A 52 -21.19 11.59 9.49
N ASN A 53 -20.28 11.16 8.60
CA ASN A 53 -19.78 9.80 8.53
C ASN A 53 -18.51 9.62 9.39
N TRP A 54 -18.65 9.85 10.70
CA TRP A 54 -17.56 9.81 11.67
C TRP A 54 -16.80 8.47 11.70
N ARG A 55 -17.44 7.38 11.23
CA ARG A 55 -16.81 6.06 11.12
C ARG A 55 -15.63 6.03 10.13
N ASN A 56 -15.56 6.98 9.21
CA ASN A 56 -14.47 7.13 8.24
C ASN A 56 -13.30 7.98 8.76
N LEU A 57 -13.40 8.57 9.95
CA LEU A 57 -12.31 9.35 10.55
C LEU A 57 -11.03 8.51 10.75
N LYS A 58 -11.20 7.21 11.01
CA LYS A 58 -10.10 6.24 11.10
C LYS A 58 -9.25 6.14 9.81
N VAL A 59 -9.81 6.48 8.65
CA VAL A 59 -9.10 6.52 7.36
C VAL A 59 -8.47 7.88 7.14
N LEU A 60 -9.16 8.96 7.56
CA LEU A 60 -8.63 10.32 7.46
C LEU A 60 -7.32 10.48 8.25
N LEU A 61 -7.23 9.87 9.43
CA LEU A 61 -6.05 10.02 10.30
C LEU A 61 -4.74 9.58 9.60
N PRO A 62 -4.58 8.36 9.06
CA PRO A 62 -3.40 8.00 8.29
C PRO A 62 -3.13 8.90 7.06
N VAL A 63 -4.18 9.38 6.38
CA VAL A 63 -4.02 10.27 5.22
C VAL A 63 -3.48 11.64 5.64
N ALA A 64 -3.95 12.18 6.76
CA ALA A 64 -3.41 13.41 7.35
C ALA A 64 -1.98 13.21 7.86
N THR A 65 -1.67 12.05 8.45
CA THR A 65 -0.28 11.68 8.81
C THR A 65 0.61 11.61 7.58
N LEU A 66 0.12 11.10 6.44
CA LEU A 66 0.88 11.07 5.19
C LEU A 66 1.16 12.48 4.66
N PHE A 67 0.20 13.41 4.77
CA PHE A 67 0.43 14.82 4.47
C PHE A 67 1.51 15.43 5.37
N ALA A 68 1.41 15.23 6.69
CA ALA A 68 2.41 15.71 7.65
C ALA A 68 3.80 15.11 7.37
N ALA A 69 3.87 13.82 7.07
CA ALA A 69 5.10 13.15 6.68
C ALA A 69 5.72 13.76 5.41
N ASN A 70 4.91 14.14 4.42
CA ASN A 70 5.41 14.79 3.21
C ASN A 70 5.97 16.20 3.50
N VAL A 71 5.31 16.97 4.36
CA VAL A 71 5.85 18.27 4.82
C VAL A 71 7.18 18.08 5.54
N ILE A 72 7.24 17.13 6.49
CA ILE A 72 8.48 16.82 7.23
C ILE A 72 9.57 16.31 6.28
N PHE A 73 9.22 15.54 5.24
CA PHE A 73 10.17 15.09 4.22
C PHE A 73 10.86 16.27 3.53
N HIS A 74 10.11 17.29 3.11
CA HIS A 74 10.69 18.48 2.49
C HIS A 74 11.61 19.23 3.46
N VAL A 75 11.24 19.31 4.76
CA VAL A 75 12.09 19.93 5.79
C VAL A 75 13.37 19.11 6.03
N GLU A 76 13.26 17.79 6.22
CA GLU A 76 14.42 16.90 6.39
C GLU A 76 15.35 16.95 5.17
N ALA A 77 14.80 16.85 3.96
CA ALA A 77 15.57 16.88 2.73
C ALA A 77 16.37 18.19 2.57
N HIS A 78 15.79 19.34 2.95
CA HIS A 78 16.45 20.63 2.83
C HIS A 78 17.52 20.87 3.90
N TYR A 79 17.19 20.63 5.17
CA TYR A 79 18.09 20.97 6.28
C TYR A 79 19.09 19.86 6.62
N GLN A 80 18.75 18.59 6.35
CA GLN A 80 19.57 17.44 6.71
C GLN A 80 20.15 16.71 5.48
N GLY A 81 19.67 17.01 4.27
CA GLY A 81 20.09 16.36 3.03
C GLY A 81 19.61 14.91 2.87
N ILE A 82 19.00 14.34 3.91
CA ILE A 82 18.48 12.98 3.95
C ILE A 82 17.14 12.96 4.68
N SER A 83 16.27 12.02 4.31
CA SER A 83 15.03 11.74 5.03
C SER A 83 15.14 10.42 5.80
N ASP A 84 14.79 10.42 7.08
CA ASP A 84 14.66 9.16 7.85
C ASP A 84 13.33 9.10 8.60
N MET A 85 13.04 10.09 9.45
CA MET A 85 11.81 10.10 10.25
C MET A 85 10.58 10.24 9.36
N SER A 86 10.58 11.18 8.42
CA SER A 86 9.45 11.38 7.49
C SER A 86 9.14 10.14 6.66
N ARG A 87 10.18 9.44 6.20
CA ARG A 87 10.04 8.20 5.41
C ARG A 87 9.37 7.11 6.25
N ARG A 88 9.80 6.91 7.50
CA ARG A 88 9.17 5.92 8.41
C ARG A 88 7.74 6.32 8.75
N LEU A 89 7.49 7.60 9.02
CA LEU A 89 6.16 8.13 9.33
C LEU A 89 5.18 7.92 8.17
N GLY A 90 5.57 8.31 6.95
CA GLY A 90 4.75 8.15 5.76
C GLY A 90 4.49 6.69 5.43
N LEU A 91 5.52 5.83 5.50
CA LEU A 91 5.37 4.40 5.26
C LEU A 91 4.47 3.74 6.31
N GLY A 92 4.65 4.08 7.60
CA GLY A 92 3.81 3.62 8.69
C GLY A 92 2.34 4.01 8.49
N ALA A 93 2.07 5.25 8.06
CA ALA A 93 0.73 5.72 7.76
C ALA A 93 0.06 4.89 6.64
N VAL A 94 0.76 4.63 5.54
CA VAL A 94 0.21 3.81 4.44
C VAL A 94 0.01 2.36 4.87
N VAL A 95 0.92 1.78 5.66
CA VAL A 95 0.77 0.41 6.20
C VAL A 95 -0.44 0.32 7.12
N VAL A 96 -0.67 1.33 7.99
CA VAL A 96 -1.89 1.42 8.81
C VAL A 96 -3.14 1.53 7.94
N LEU A 97 -3.10 2.32 6.88
CA LEU A 97 -4.21 2.42 5.92
C LEU A 97 -4.51 1.07 5.27
N ILE A 98 -3.49 0.30 4.87
CA ILE A 98 -3.64 -1.07 4.36
C ILE A 98 -4.24 -1.99 5.43
N MET A 99 -3.81 -1.90 6.69
CA MET A 99 -4.37 -2.74 7.77
C MET A 99 -5.85 -2.44 8.06
N ILE A 100 -6.28 -1.18 7.91
CA ILE A 100 -7.66 -0.72 8.13
C ILE A 100 -8.56 -1.08 6.94
N VAL A 101 -8.15 -0.68 5.73
CA VAL A 101 -8.95 -0.84 4.51
C VAL A 101 -8.81 -2.25 3.97
N GLY A 102 -7.57 -2.75 3.80
CA GLY A 102 -7.24 -4.12 3.43
C GLY A 102 -7.92 -5.13 4.34
N GLY A 103 -7.84 -4.92 5.65
CA GLY A 103 -8.49 -5.79 6.65
C GLY A 103 -10.02 -5.85 6.58
N ARG A 104 -10.66 -5.07 5.71
CA ARG A 104 -12.10 -5.14 5.41
C ARG A 104 -12.36 -5.64 3.99
N ILE A 105 -11.65 -5.10 3.00
CA ILE A 105 -11.88 -5.43 1.59
C ILE A 105 -11.42 -6.85 1.27
N VAL A 106 -10.28 -7.30 1.82
CA VAL A 106 -9.73 -8.64 1.55
C VAL A 106 -10.70 -9.72 2.04
N PRO A 107 -11.09 -9.80 3.33
CA PRO A 107 -12.05 -10.80 3.78
C PRO A 107 -13.42 -10.66 3.10
N SER A 108 -13.86 -9.45 2.74
CA SER A 108 -15.13 -9.28 2.01
C SER A 108 -15.07 -9.86 0.60
N PHE A 109 -14.00 -9.61 -0.15
CA PHE A 109 -13.85 -10.17 -1.50
C PHE A 109 -13.64 -11.68 -1.45
N THR A 110 -12.90 -12.18 -0.47
CA THR A 110 -12.75 -13.62 -0.22
C THR A 110 -14.09 -14.28 0.07
N ARG A 111 -14.91 -13.68 0.96
CA ARG A 111 -16.24 -14.21 1.27
C ARG A 111 -17.14 -14.25 0.04
N ASN A 112 -17.19 -13.16 -0.73
CA ASN A 112 -18.05 -13.06 -1.92
C ASN A 112 -17.66 -14.10 -2.98
N TRP A 113 -16.37 -14.34 -3.17
CA TRP A 113 -15.89 -15.36 -4.10
C TRP A 113 -16.15 -16.78 -3.58
N LEU A 114 -15.83 -17.08 -2.31
CA LEU A 114 -16.03 -18.41 -1.73
C LEU A 114 -17.49 -18.84 -1.70
N VAL A 115 -18.41 -17.94 -1.38
CA VAL A 115 -19.84 -18.24 -1.38
C VAL A 115 -20.34 -18.66 -2.77
N ARG A 116 -19.75 -18.10 -3.83
CA ARG A 116 -20.16 -18.36 -5.22
C ARG A 116 -19.45 -19.57 -5.84
N GLU A 117 -18.14 -19.69 -5.63
CA GLU A 117 -17.28 -20.61 -6.40
C GLU A 117 -16.74 -21.78 -5.58
N ASN A 118 -16.63 -21.66 -4.26
CA ASN A 118 -16.02 -22.70 -3.41
C ASN A 118 -16.62 -22.68 -1.98
N PRO A 119 -17.90 -23.09 -1.81
CA PRO A 119 -18.59 -23.04 -0.53
C PRO A 119 -17.83 -23.79 0.60
N GLY A 120 -17.98 -23.35 1.85
CA GLY A 120 -17.33 -23.96 3.02
C GLY A 120 -16.87 -22.92 4.06
N ARG A 121 -15.71 -23.15 4.71
CA ARG A 121 -15.06 -22.17 5.61
C ARG A 121 -14.97 -20.77 4.98
N ILE A 122 -15.60 -19.79 5.61
CA ILE A 122 -15.56 -18.37 5.20
C ILE A 122 -14.66 -17.54 6.12
N PRO A 123 -14.20 -16.36 5.66
CA PRO A 123 -13.42 -15.43 6.47
C PRO A 123 -14.13 -15.05 7.76
N ALA A 124 -13.39 -14.95 8.85
CA ALA A 124 -13.92 -14.42 10.11
C ALA A 124 -14.34 -12.95 9.96
N SER A 125 -15.39 -12.55 10.68
CA SER A 125 -15.84 -11.16 10.70
C SER A 125 -14.81 -10.25 11.39
N PHE A 126 -14.75 -8.99 10.94
CA PHE A 126 -13.94 -7.95 11.55
C PHE A 126 -14.42 -7.69 12.99
N GLY A 127 -13.54 -7.82 13.97
CA GLY A 127 -13.91 -7.70 15.39
C GLY A 127 -12.87 -7.00 16.26
N LYS A 128 -13.02 -7.15 17.59
CA LYS A 128 -12.14 -6.53 18.59
C LYS A 128 -10.67 -6.92 18.44
N PHE A 129 -10.41 -8.19 18.06
CA PHE A 129 -9.05 -8.67 17.78
C PHE A 129 -8.39 -7.88 16.64
N ASP A 130 -9.13 -7.61 15.56
CA ASP A 130 -8.63 -6.83 14.43
C ASP A 130 -8.31 -5.39 14.84
N ILE A 131 -9.17 -4.76 15.64
CA ILE A 131 -8.94 -3.42 16.19
C ILE A 131 -7.68 -3.40 17.06
N GLY A 132 -7.55 -4.35 17.99
CA GLY A 132 -6.38 -4.46 18.88
C GLY A 132 -5.07 -4.65 18.10
N THR A 133 -5.08 -5.47 17.06
CA THR A 133 -3.91 -5.69 16.20
C THR A 133 -3.53 -4.43 15.42
N ILE A 134 -4.51 -3.73 14.85
CA ILE A 134 -4.27 -2.46 14.13
C ILE A 134 -3.68 -1.43 15.09
N ALA A 135 -4.25 -1.29 16.29
CA ALA A 135 -3.77 -0.35 17.30
C ALA A 135 -2.34 -0.68 17.74
N LEU A 136 -2.06 -1.95 18.07
CA LEU A 136 -0.72 -2.43 18.42
C LEU A 136 0.30 -2.11 17.31
N SER A 137 -0.06 -2.40 16.06
CA SER A 137 0.83 -2.16 14.91
C SER A 137 1.04 -0.67 14.66
N ALA A 138 0.00 0.16 14.82
CA ALA A 138 0.12 1.61 14.69
C ALA A 138 1.03 2.21 15.78
N VAL A 139 0.90 1.75 17.02
CA VAL A 139 1.81 2.13 18.12
C VAL A 139 3.24 1.67 17.82
N GLY A 140 3.43 0.44 17.35
CA GLY A 140 4.74 -0.07 16.94
C GLY A 140 5.37 0.73 15.80
N LEU A 141 4.60 1.13 14.79
CA LEU A 141 5.08 1.95 13.66
C LEU A 141 5.37 3.40 14.08
N ALA A 142 4.61 3.95 15.02
CA ALA A 142 4.92 5.25 15.62
C ALA A 142 6.21 5.17 16.45
N ALA A 143 6.36 4.14 17.28
CA ALA A 143 7.60 3.88 18.02
C ALA A 143 8.79 3.65 17.08
N TRP A 144 8.59 3.00 15.93
CA TRP A 144 9.62 2.82 14.89
C TRP A 144 10.02 4.14 14.23
N THR A 145 9.09 5.07 14.11
CA THR A 145 9.37 6.39 13.56
C THR A 145 10.21 7.23 14.51
N PHE A 146 9.84 7.31 15.79
CA PHE A 146 10.47 8.22 16.76
C PHE A 146 11.59 7.59 17.60
N PHE A 147 11.55 6.28 17.81
CA PHE A 147 12.49 5.52 18.65
C PHE A 147 12.95 4.23 17.93
N PRO A 148 13.58 4.34 16.74
CA PRO A 148 13.88 3.22 15.86
C PRO A 148 14.86 2.20 16.45
N ALA A 149 15.71 2.60 17.40
CA ALA A 149 16.72 1.74 18.03
C ALA A 149 16.26 1.11 19.35
N SER A 150 15.05 1.42 19.84
CA SER A 150 14.57 0.91 21.13
C SER A 150 14.16 -0.55 21.05
N LEU A 151 14.64 -1.38 21.99
CA LEU A 151 14.20 -2.78 22.11
C LEU A 151 12.68 -2.92 22.24
N ALA A 152 12.03 -1.97 22.92
CA ALA A 152 10.57 -1.94 23.04
C ALA A 152 9.88 -1.77 21.68
N THR A 153 10.44 -0.92 20.80
CA THR A 153 9.99 -0.77 19.42
C THR A 153 10.10 -2.10 18.67
N GLY A 154 11.25 -2.77 18.78
CA GLY A 154 11.46 -4.09 18.16
C GLY A 154 10.44 -5.13 18.60
N ALA A 155 10.19 -5.22 19.91
CA ALA A 155 9.20 -6.13 20.48
C ALA A 155 7.76 -5.82 20.02
N LEU A 156 7.36 -4.55 19.99
CA LEU A 156 6.04 -4.11 19.51
C LEU A 156 5.82 -4.47 18.04
N LEU A 157 6.84 -4.28 17.19
CA LEU A 157 6.77 -4.61 15.77
C LEU A 157 6.67 -6.12 15.56
N ILE A 158 7.45 -6.93 16.27
CA ILE A 158 7.39 -8.40 16.19
C ILE A 158 6.04 -8.91 16.67
N ALA A 159 5.52 -8.38 17.79
CA ALA A 159 4.17 -8.70 18.23
C ALA A 159 3.14 -8.33 17.14
N GLY A 160 3.22 -7.11 16.59
CA GLY A 160 2.38 -6.69 15.46
C GLY A 160 2.45 -7.63 14.26
N ALA A 161 3.63 -8.17 13.94
CA ALA A 161 3.80 -9.18 12.89
C ALA A 161 3.03 -10.47 13.19
N VAL A 162 3.18 -11.01 14.41
CA VAL A 162 2.47 -12.23 14.84
C VAL A 162 0.96 -12.03 14.76
N PHE A 163 0.45 -10.93 15.33
CA PHE A 163 -0.98 -10.66 15.33
C PHE A 163 -1.55 -10.43 13.92
N ASN A 164 -0.83 -9.74 13.02
CA ASN A 164 -1.28 -9.59 11.63
C ASN A 164 -1.21 -10.90 10.84
N SER A 165 -0.27 -11.80 11.12
CA SER A 165 -0.26 -13.15 10.54
C SER A 165 -1.49 -13.95 10.98
N ILE A 166 -1.88 -13.87 12.26
CA ILE A 166 -3.11 -14.49 12.77
C ILE A 166 -4.35 -13.87 12.08
N ARG A 167 -4.39 -12.55 11.91
CA ARG A 167 -5.48 -11.89 11.15
C ARG A 167 -5.59 -12.42 9.73
N LEU A 168 -4.46 -12.53 9.03
CA LEU A 168 -4.43 -13.04 7.66
C LEU A 168 -4.92 -14.49 7.58
N ALA A 169 -4.51 -15.36 8.51
CA ALA A 169 -4.94 -16.75 8.57
C ALA A 169 -6.47 -16.89 8.78
N ARG A 170 -7.09 -15.95 9.51
CA ARG A 170 -8.55 -15.88 9.71
C ARG A 170 -9.32 -15.52 8.43
N TRP A 171 -8.66 -15.09 7.36
CA TRP A 171 -9.31 -14.66 6.11
C TRP A 171 -9.46 -15.77 5.06
N ALA A 172 -9.04 -17.01 5.36
CA ALA A 172 -9.20 -18.17 4.47
C ALA A 172 -8.60 -17.98 3.06
N GLY A 173 -7.51 -17.21 2.94
CA GLY A 173 -6.87 -16.89 1.66
C GLY A 173 -6.30 -18.10 0.91
N ASP A 174 -5.92 -19.14 1.65
CA ASP A 174 -5.48 -20.44 1.13
C ASP A 174 -6.52 -21.08 0.17
N ARG A 175 -7.81 -20.77 0.35
CA ARG A 175 -8.89 -21.31 -0.48
C ARG A 175 -9.10 -20.54 -1.79
N THR A 176 -8.36 -19.47 -2.02
CA THR A 176 -8.59 -18.51 -3.13
C THR A 176 -7.66 -18.71 -4.33
N LEU A 177 -6.92 -19.83 -4.38
CA LEU A 177 -6.00 -20.14 -5.48
C LEU A 177 -6.66 -20.14 -6.87
N GLY A 178 -7.97 -20.39 -6.93
CA GLY A 178 -8.75 -20.35 -8.17
C GLY A 178 -9.07 -18.95 -8.71
N ASP A 179 -8.90 -17.88 -7.91
CA ASP A 179 -9.09 -16.50 -8.36
C ASP A 179 -7.86 -15.62 -8.07
N PRO A 180 -7.02 -15.37 -9.10
CA PRO A 180 -5.82 -14.55 -8.94
C PRO A 180 -6.12 -13.13 -8.44
N LEU A 181 -7.31 -12.57 -8.70
CA LEU A 181 -7.67 -11.22 -8.22
C LEU A 181 -7.88 -11.17 -6.70
N VAL A 182 -8.38 -12.25 -6.09
CA VAL A 182 -8.52 -12.37 -4.64
C VAL A 182 -7.22 -12.87 -4.02
N LEU A 183 -6.52 -13.80 -4.67
CA LEU A 183 -5.25 -14.33 -4.16
C LEU A 183 -4.19 -13.23 -3.98
N ILE A 184 -4.02 -12.34 -4.96
CA ILE A 184 -3.01 -11.27 -4.88
C ILE A 184 -3.25 -10.33 -3.69
N LEU A 185 -4.49 -10.15 -3.23
CA LEU A 185 -4.78 -9.33 -2.06
C LEU A 185 -4.22 -9.95 -0.78
N HIS A 186 -4.27 -11.28 -0.65
CA HIS A 186 -3.65 -11.98 0.47
C HIS A 186 -2.13 -11.94 0.38
N ILE A 187 -1.58 -12.21 -0.82
CA ILE A 187 -0.13 -12.13 -1.06
C ILE A 187 0.39 -10.74 -0.73
N ALA A 188 -0.28 -9.68 -1.20
CA ALA A 188 0.07 -8.30 -0.86
C ALA A 188 0.02 -8.05 0.65
N PHE A 189 -0.98 -8.60 1.34
CA PHE A 189 -1.10 -8.44 2.78
C PHE A 189 -0.02 -9.19 3.57
N VAL A 190 0.54 -10.32 3.08
CA VAL A 190 1.66 -11.05 3.72
C VAL A 190 2.85 -10.13 3.99
N PHE A 191 3.08 -9.14 3.12
CA PHE A 191 4.19 -8.21 3.28
C PHE A 191 4.01 -7.22 4.45
N VAL A 192 2.80 -7.07 5.00
CA VAL A 192 2.56 -6.27 6.22
C VAL A 192 3.22 -6.92 7.44
N PRO A 193 2.86 -8.16 7.87
CA PRO A 193 3.55 -8.80 8.97
C PRO A 193 5.02 -9.08 8.66
N LEU A 194 5.40 -9.37 7.40
CA LEU A 194 6.81 -9.54 7.05
C LEU A 194 7.62 -8.24 7.25
N GLY A 195 7.09 -7.09 6.81
CA GLY A 195 7.75 -5.80 7.03
C GLY A 195 7.87 -5.45 8.51
N LEU A 196 6.82 -5.72 9.31
CA LEU A 196 6.84 -5.53 10.76
C LEU A 196 7.90 -6.42 11.42
N LEU A 197 7.98 -7.70 11.02
CA LEU A 197 8.96 -8.64 11.52
C LEU A 197 10.38 -8.18 11.20
N LEU A 198 10.67 -7.85 9.94
CA LEU A 198 12.00 -7.41 9.49
C LEU A 198 12.41 -6.09 10.16
N ALA A 199 11.49 -5.15 10.30
CA ALA A 199 11.75 -3.88 11.00
C ALA A 199 12.03 -4.12 12.49
N GLY A 200 11.33 -5.06 13.14
CA GLY A 200 11.59 -5.42 14.53
C GLY A 200 12.91 -6.18 14.72
N LEU A 201 13.22 -7.12 13.82
CA LEU A 201 14.47 -7.87 13.82
C LEU A 201 15.70 -6.99 13.54
N THR A 202 15.53 -5.90 12.79
CA THR A 202 16.60 -4.90 12.61
C THR A 202 17.10 -4.36 13.95
N VAL A 203 16.21 -4.20 14.94
CA VAL A 203 16.58 -3.73 16.28
C VAL A 203 17.29 -4.81 17.08
N LEU A 204 16.82 -6.07 17.00
CA LEU A 204 17.34 -7.18 17.80
C LEU A 204 18.64 -7.77 17.23
N ALA A 205 18.82 -7.72 15.92
CA ALA A 205 19.95 -8.30 15.20
C ALA A 205 20.40 -7.39 14.04
N PRO A 206 20.85 -6.16 14.32
CA PRO A 206 21.19 -5.17 13.29
C PRO A 206 22.32 -5.62 12.34
N GLY A 207 23.20 -6.50 12.79
CA GLY A 207 24.25 -7.10 11.95
C GLY A 207 23.75 -8.15 10.96
N ALA A 208 22.57 -8.74 11.20
CA ALA A 208 21.98 -9.78 10.37
C ALA A 208 20.82 -9.27 9.50
N VAL A 209 20.06 -8.29 9.98
CA VAL A 209 18.86 -7.77 9.31
C VAL A 209 19.01 -6.25 9.09
N PRO A 210 19.34 -5.82 7.87
CA PRO A 210 19.46 -4.40 7.55
C PRO A 210 18.09 -3.69 7.55
N ALA A 211 18.06 -2.44 8.03
CA ALA A 211 16.84 -1.63 8.10
C ALA A 211 16.09 -1.50 6.76
N ALA A 212 16.83 -1.50 5.65
CA ALA A 212 16.28 -1.43 4.30
C ALA A 212 15.35 -2.61 3.98
N ALA A 213 15.55 -3.79 4.58
CA ALA A 213 14.72 -4.96 4.32
C ALA A 213 13.27 -4.76 4.77
N GLY A 214 13.05 -4.23 5.98
CA GLY A 214 11.71 -3.89 6.48
C GLY A 214 11.05 -2.80 5.63
N ILE A 215 11.82 -1.76 5.27
CA ILE A 215 11.34 -0.67 4.39
C ILE A 215 10.88 -1.22 3.03
N HIS A 216 11.66 -2.11 2.40
CA HIS A 216 11.31 -2.66 1.09
C HIS A 216 10.16 -3.67 1.16
N ALA A 217 10.06 -4.47 2.22
CA ALA A 217 8.91 -5.32 2.45
C ALA A 217 7.62 -4.50 2.56
N PHE A 218 7.64 -3.37 3.27
CA PHE A 218 6.49 -2.46 3.31
C PHE A 218 6.24 -1.76 1.97
N ALA A 219 7.23 -1.04 1.43
CA ALA A 219 7.02 -0.16 0.29
C ALA A 219 6.79 -0.92 -1.01
N VAL A 220 7.61 -1.93 -1.29
CA VAL A 220 7.54 -2.70 -2.54
C VAL A 220 6.51 -3.82 -2.42
N GLY A 221 6.56 -4.54 -1.29
CA GLY A 221 5.63 -5.63 -1.01
C GLY A 221 4.23 -5.16 -0.69
N ALA A 222 4.03 -4.58 0.50
CA ALA A 222 2.69 -4.27 0.97
C ALA A 222 2.03 -3.16 0.14
N VAL A 223 2.69 -2.01 -0.02
CA VAL A 223 2.11 -0.84 -0.67
C VAL A 223 1.90 -1.07 -2.15
N ALA A 224 2.93 -1.48 -2.90
CA ALA A 224 2.83 -1.62 -4.33
C ALA A 224 1.92 -2.77 -4.77
N CYS A 225 2.08 -3.96 -4.15
CA CYS A 225 1.25 -5.11 -4.52
C CYS A 225 -0.21 -4.85 -4.17
N MET A 226 -0.50 -4.25 -3.00
CA MET A 226 -1.88 -3.90 -2.64
C MET A 226 -2.46 -2.84 -3.58
N THR A 227 -1.66 -1.85 -3.96
CA THR A 227 -2.06 -0.81 -4.91
C THR A 227 -2.42 -1.42 -6.26
N LEU A 228 -1.55 -2.25 -6.85
CA LEU A 228 -1.83 -2.93 -8.13
C LEU A 228 -3.04 -3.86 -8.02
N ALA A 229 -3.19 -4.61 -6.93
CA ALA A 229 -4.32 -5.50 -6.70
C ALA A 229 -5.66 -4.75 -6.70
N VAL A 230 -5.75 -3.67 -5.90
CA VAL A 230 -6.96 -2.86 -5.77
C VAL A 230 -7.24 -2.11 -7.07
N MET A 231 -6.22 -1.49 -7.67
CA MET A 231 -6.35 -0.77 -8.94
C MET A 231 -6.81 -1.69 -10.07
N THR A 232 -6.33 -2.93 -10.13
CA THR A 232 -6.75 -3.92 -11.14
C THR A 232 -8.23 -4.24 -11.00
N ARG A 233 -8.66 -4.59 -9.78
CA ARG A 233 -10.06 -4.96 -9.51
C ARG A 233 -11.00 -3.77 -9.73
N ALA A 234 -10.61 -2.58 -9.29
CA ALA A 234 -11.37 -1.34 -9.48
C ALA A 234 -11.50 -0.99 -10.96
N SER A 235 -10.43 -1.10 -11.76
CA SER A 235 -10.48 -0.85 -13.20
C SER A 235 -11.45 -1.78 -13.91
N LEU A 236 -11.43 -3.08 -13.60
CA LEU A 236 -12.39 -4.03 -14.19
C LEU A 236 -13.83 -3.69 -13.77
N GLY A 237 -14.08 -3.51 -12.47
CA GLY A 237 -15.41 -3.26 -11.93
C GLY A 237 -16.04 -1.94 -12.42
N HIS A 238 -15.30 -0.83 -12.35
CA HIS A 238 -15.82 0.48 -12.76
C HIS A 238 -16.00 0.63 -14.26
N THR A 239 -15.28 -0.16 -15.05
CA THR A 239 -15.42 -0.15 -16.52
C THR A 239 -16.41 -1.19 -17.04
N GLY A 240 -17.10 -1.92 -16.15
CA GLY A 240 -18.15 -2.88 -16.50
C GLY A 240 -17.62 -4.16 -17.15
N ARG A 241 -16.35 -4.50 -16.88
CA ARG A 241 -15.72 -5.73 -17.39
C ARG A 241 -15.82 -6.84 -16.37
N GLU A 242 -15.73 -8.07 -16.87
CA GLU A 242 -15.68 -9.27 -16.02
C GLU A 242 -14.51 -9.19 -15.04
N LEU A 243 -14.75 -9.58 -13.79
CA LEU A 243 -13.74 -9.64 -12.73
C LEU A 243 -12.89 -10.91 -12.86
N ALA A 244 -12.10 -10.97 -13.94
CA ALA A 244 -11.23 -12.10 -14.24
C ALA A 244 -9.79 -11.63 -14.51
N ALA A 245 -8.81 -12.42 -14.07
CA ALA A 245 -7.39 -12.17 -14.32
C ALA A 245 -6.90 -12.94 -15.56
N GLY A 246 -6.76 -12.24 -16.69
CA GLY A 246 -6.12 -12.77 -17.89
C GLY A 246 -4.62 -13.05 -17.71
N ALA A 247 -3.96 -13.55 -18.76
CA ALA A 247 -2.52 -13.83 -18.72
C ALA A 247 -1.68 -12.58 -18.40
N GLY A 248 -1.99 -11.42 -19.00
CA GLY A 248 -1.31 -10.16 -18.72
C GLY A 248 -1.44 -9.71 -17.26
N THR A 249 -2.63 -9.82 -16.68
CA THR A 249 -2.87 -9.49 -15.26
C THR A 249 -2.06 -10.39 -14.33
N ARG A 250 -2.02 -11.70 -14.62
CA ARG A 250 -1.22 -12.66 -13.85
C ARG A 250 0.28 -12.36 -13.96
N ALA A 251 0.77 -12.02 -15.15
CA ALA A 251 2.16 -11.62 -15.35
C ALA A 251 2.53 -10.36 -14.54
N ILE A 252 1.65 -9.35 -14.50
CA ILE A 252 1.84 -8.15 -13.67
C ILE A 252 1.97 -8.53 -12.18
N PHE A 253 1.08 -9.39 -11.68
CA PHE A 253 1.11 -9.83 -10.28
C PHE A 253 2.35 -10.65 -9.94
N VAL A 254 2.76 -11.56 -10.82
CA VAL A 254 4.01 -12.33 -10.63
C VAL A 254 5.21 -11.40 -10.64
N ALA A 255 5.28 -10.46 -11.59
CA ALA A 255 6.38 -9.51 -11.70
C ALA A 255 6.55 -8.66 -10.44
N ILE A 256 5.47 -8.09 -9.89
CA ILE A 256 5.57 -7.25 -8.68
C ILE A 256 5.94 -8.05 -7.42
N VAL A 257 5.48 -9.29 -7.31
CA VAL A 257 5.82 -10.17 -6.18
C VAL A 257 7.29 -10.58 -6.25
N ILE A 258 7.78 -11.00 -7.42
CA ILE A 258 9.21 -11.33 -7.60
C ILE A 258 10.07 -10.08 -7.41
N ALA A 259 9.66 -8.92 -7.92
CA ALA A 259 10.35 -7.65 -7.70
C ALA A 259 10.54 -7.38 -6.20
N THR A 260 9.50 -7.62 -5.39
CA THR A 260 9.56 -7.48 -3.94
C THR A 260 10.55 -8.44 -3.30
N ILE A 261 10.46 -9.73 -3.62
CA ILE A 261 11.35 -10.76 -3.06
C ILE A 261 12.81 -10.41 -3.35
N LEU A 262 13.11 -10.07 -4.61
CA LEU A 262 14.46 -9.67 -5.01
C LEU A 262 14.90 -8.37 -4.35
N ARG A 263 13.99 -7.41 -4.12
CA ARG A 263 14.34 -6.16 -3.42
C ARG A 263 14.75 -6.40 -1.98
N VAL A 264 14.03 -7.27 -1.27
CA VAL A 264 14.35 -7.65 0.11
C VAL A 264 15.65 -8.48 0.13
N ALA A 265 15.82 -9.41 -0.79
CA ALA A 265 17.05 -10.20 -0.92
C ALA A 265 18.29 -9.31 -1.20
N ALA A 266 18.17 -8.33 -2.09
CA ALA A 266 19.22 -7.36 -2.37
C ALA A 266 19.61 -6.54 -1.12
N ALA A 267 18.65 -6.24 -0.25
CA ALA A 267 18.94 -5.56 1.02
C ALA A 267 19.72 -6.46 1.99
N MET A 268 19.49 -7.77 1.98
CA MET A 268 20.21 -8.75 2.81
C MET A 268 21.59 -9.11 2.26
N ALA A 269 21.80 -8.98 0.96
CA ALA A 269 23.05 -9.30 0.27
C ALA A 269 23.55 -8.10 -0.56
N PRO A 270 24.14 -7.06 0.08
CA PRO A 270 24.56 -5.84 -0.60
C PRO A 270 25.54 -6.06 -1.77
N GLY A 271 26.32 -7.15 -1.74
CA GLY A 271 27.23 -7.52 -2.83
C GLY A 271 26.54 -8.07 -4.09
N ALA A 272 25.24 -8.37 -4.03
CA ALA A 272 24.47 -8.95 -5.13
C ALA A 272 23.70 -7.88 -5.94
N ALA A 273 24.43 -6.93 -6.53
CA ALA A 273 23.84 -5.81 -7.28
C ALA A 273 22.85 -6.23 -8.39
N ILE A 274 23.05 -7.42 -8.98
CA ILE A 274 22.13 -7.98 -9.98
C ILE A 274 20.70 -8.14 -9.45
N LEU A 275 20.51 -8.50 -8.17
CA LEU A 275 19.20 -8.64 -7.56
C LEU A 275 18.43 -7.31 -7.56
N LEU A 276 19.15 -6.21 -7.33
CA LEU A 276 18.59 -4.86 -7.37
C LEU A 276 18.12 -4.50 -8.79
N HIS A 277 18.96 -4.72 -9.80
CA HIS A 277 18.62 -4.39 -11.19
C HIS A 277 17.45 -5.21 -11.71
N VAL A 278 17.41 -6.51 -11.43
CA VAL A 278 16.29 -7.38 -11.83
C VAL A 278 15.01 -7.00 -11.08
N SER A 279 15.11 -6.70 -9.79
CA SER A 279 13.98 -6.17 -9.00
C SER A 279 13.40 -4.89 -9.63
N ALA A 280 14.26 -3.94 -10.01
CA ALA A 280 13.84 -2.70 -10.65
C ALA A 280 13.20 -2.94 -12.02
N ALA A 281 13.77 -3.81 -12.85
CA ALA A 281 13.21 -4.14 -14.17
C ALA A 281 11.81 -4.77 -14.05
N LEU A 282 11.63 -5.72 -13.13
CA LEU A 282 10.33 -6.37 -12.88
C LEU A 282 9.30 -5.39 -12.30
N TRP A 283 9.72 -4.48 -11.42
CA TRP A 283 8.87 -3.40 -10.93
C TRP A 283 8.36 -2.52 -12.07
N VAL A 284 9.26 -2.03 -12.93
CA VAL A 284 8.90 -1.23 -14.11
C VAL A 284 7.95 -2.01 -15.01
N THR A 285 8.25 -3.29 -15.25
CA THR A 285 7.41 -4.19 -16.06
C THR A 285 6.00 -4.32 -15.50
N ALA A 286 5.85 -4.46 -14.18
CA ALA A 286 4.53 -4.56 -13.54
C ALA A 286 3.69 -3.28 -13.72
N PHE A 287 4.29 -2.11 -13.47
CA PHE A 287 3.56 -0.83 -13.57
C PHE A 287 3.29 -0.40 -15.01
N VAL A 288 4.28 -0.53 -15.90
CA VAL A 288 4.07 -0.27 -17.35
C VAL A 288 3.07 -1.28 -17.91
N GLY A 289 3.18 -2.56 -17.54
CA GLY A 289 2.20 -3.59 -17.90
C GLY A 289 0.79 -3.23 -17.47
N TYR A 290 0.62 -2.71 -16.24
CA TYR A 290 -0.68 -2.21 -15.78
C TYR A 290 -1.22 -1.09 -16.68
N VAL A 291 -0.39 -0.09 -17.02
CA VAL A 291 -0.80 1.02 -17.90
C VAL A 291 -1.19 0.50 -19.28
N VAL A 292 -0.43 -0.42 -19.86
CA VAL A 292 -0.71 -0.99 -21.19
C VAL A 292 -2.01 -1.80 -21.18
N VAL A 293 -2.22 -2.64 -20.16
CA VAL A 293 -3.40 -3.53 -20.09
C VAL A 293 -4.67 -2.75 -19.72
N PHE A 294 -4.60 -1.85 -18.74
CA PHE A 294 -5.77 -1.19 -18.15
C PHE A 294 -5.96 0.28 -18.58
N GLY A 295 -4.93 0.96 -19.10
CA GLY A 295 -5.02 2.38 -19.45
C GLY A 295 -6.06 2.69 -20.51
N GLY A 296 -6.11 1.89 -21.58
CA GLY A 296 -7.16 1.99 -22.61
C GLY A 296 -8.56 1.65 -22.08
N MET A 297 -8.66 0.89 -20.99
CA MET A 297 -9.93 0.57 -20.35
C MET A 297 -10.53 1.77 -19.62
N LEU A 298 -9.68 2.60 -19.01
CA LEU A 298 -10.04 3.73 -18.15
C LEU A 298 -10.33 5.02 -18.95
N THR A 299 -9.84 5.11 -20.18
CA THR A 299 -10.03 6.27 -21.07
C THR A 299 -11.22 6.12 -22.01
N ARG A 300 -11.89 4.95 -22.00
CA ARG A 300 -13.06 4.66 -22.82
C ARG A 300 -14.33 4.65 -21.97
N PRO A 301 -15.50 4.94 -22.56
CA PRO A 301 -16.77 4.81 -21.87
C PRO A 301 -16.94 3.42 -21.24
N ARG A 302 -17.60 3.38 -20.09
CA ARG A 302 -17.96 2.12 -19.41
C ARG A 302 -18.72 1.22 -20.38
N ARG A 303 -18.34 -0.06 -20.45
CA ARG A 303 -19.11 -1.04 -21.23
C ARG A 303 -20.48 -1.20 -20.59
N GLN A 304 -21.54 -0.98 -21.37
CA GLN A 304 -22.87 -1.38 -20.96
C GLN A 304 -22.90 -2.91 -20.92
N THR A 305 -23.33 -3.47 -19.79
CA THR A 305 -23.71 -4.88 -19.74
C THR A 305 -24.82 -5.08 -20.76
N ARG A 306 -24.54 -5.86 -21.79
CA ARG A 306 -25.56 -6.30 -22.74
C ARG A 306 -26.53 -7.16 -21.93
N ASN A 307 -27.70 -6.63 -21.59
CA ASN A 307 -28.78 -7.46 -21.06
C ASN A 307 -29.11 -8.43 -22.18
N ASN A 308 -28.67 -9.68 -22.05
CA ASN A 308 -29.24 -10.76 -22.82
C ASN A 308 -30.62 -11.02 -22.21
N ALA A 309 -31.59 -10.21 -22.64
CA ALA A 309 -32.99 -10.55 -22.60
C ALA A 309 -33.29 -11.28 -23.91
N GLU A 310 -33.11 -12.61 -23.88
CA GLU A 310 -33.78 -13.57 -24.76
C GLU A 310 -34.16 -14.78 -23.90
#